data_AF-A0A812DJ76-F1
#
_entry.id   AF-A0A812DJ76-F1
#
_cell.length_a   1.000
_cell.length_b   1.000
_cell.length_c   1.000
_cell.angle_alpha   90.00
_cell.angle_beta   90.00
_cell.angle_gamma   90.00
#
_symmetry.space_group_name_H-M   'P 1'
#
loop_
_entity.id
_entity.type
_entity.pdbx_description
1 polymer ?
#
loop_
_entity_poly.entity_id
_entity_poly.type
_entity_poly.pdbx_seq_one_letter_code
_entity_poly.pdbx_strand_id
1 'polypeptide(L)'
;MFLAPVSSYRSIHFNQQENKKAFEEHFAEQLKIYDQVSVITLVELIGKERVIGNAYLDHILDYNSNKITYITFDFHEYCRGMKFENVSILTDCIKDIIKDMRYCWVDSKGIICDQKGAFRINCVDCLDRTNVVQTAIARVVMETQCRKLGLLPPDETLPRSCRIAFQQIWANNGDAISQQYAGTAALKVSHCHMISFVAASNSPLI
;
A
#
# COMPACT_ATOMS: atom_id res chain seq x y z
N MET A 1 0.96 12.29 10.98
CA MET A 1 -0.19 12.20 11.91
C MET A 1 -0.34 10.73 12.25
N PHE A 2 0.22 10.34 13.40
CA PHE A 2 0.29 8.93 13.84
C PHE A 2 -1.06 8.54 14.43
N LEU A 3 -1.68 7.48 13.92
CA LEU A 3 -2.86 6.87 14.54
C LEU A 3 -2.41 5.95 15.70
N ALA A 4 -3.13 6.05 16.80
CA ALA A 4 -2.90 5.43 18.09
C ALA A 4 -2.88 3.88 18.06
N PRO A 5 -2.21 3.23 19.04
CA PRO A 5 -2.12 1.77 19.09
C PRO A 5 -3.46 1.15 19.52
N VAL A 6 -4.07 0.35 18.63
CA VAL A 6 -5.24 -0.46 19.01
C VAL A 6 -4.74 -1.71 19.74
N SER A 7 -4.83 -1.66 21.07
CA SER A 7 -4.62 -2.81 21.93
C SER A 7 -5.89 -3.66 21.99
N SER A 8 -5.71 -4.96 21.78
CA SER A 8 -6.65 -6.06 22.05
C SER A 8 -7.83 -6.23 21.08
N TYR A 9 -8.02 -7.49 20.66
CA TYR A 9 -9.24 -8.06 20.06
C TYR A 9 -10.43 -7.92 21.03
N ARG A 10 -10.81 -6.69 21.37
CA ARG A 10 -12.09 -6.36 22.01
C ARG A 10 -13.05 -6.07 20.86
N SER A 11 -14.16 -6.81 20.87
CA SER A 11 -15.37 -6.57 20.09
C SER A 11 -15.52 -5.10 19.72
N ILE A 12 -15.87 -4.80 18.47
CA ILE A 12 -16.17 -3.45 17.98
C ILE A 12 -17.31 -2.87 18.86
N HIS A 13 -16.94 -2.31 20.00
CA HIS A 13 -17.80 -1.69 21.01
C HIS A 13 -17.34 -0.24 21.19
N PHE A 14 -17.30 0.45 20.06
CA PHE A 14 -17.42 1.90 19.98
C PHE A 14 -18.68 2.15 19.14
N ASN A 15 -19.45 3.18 19.48
CA ASN A 15 -20.73 3.47 18.84
C ASN A 15 -20.55 3.43 17.31
N GLN A 16 -21.38 2.65 16.60
CA GLN A 16 -21.28 2.52 15.14
C GLN A 16 -21.31 3.89 14.45
N GLN A 17 -22.03 4.86 15.02
CA GLN A 17 -22.06 6.24 14.53
C GLN A 17 -20.71 6.95 14.71
N GLU A 18 -20.00 6.73 15.81
CA GLU A 18 -18.68 7.33 16.04
C GLU A 18 -17.65 6.74 15.08
N ASN A 19 -17.67 5.41 14.87
CA ASN A 19 -16.78 4.75 13.91
C ASN A 19 -17.03 5.25 12.49
N LYS A 20 -18.30 5.38 12.10
CA LYS A 20 -18.67 5.94 10.79
C LYS A 20 -18.18 7.37 10.64
N LYS A 21 -18.43 8.22 11.63
CA LYS A 21 -17.98 9.62 11.60
C LYS A 21 -16.45 9.72 11.49
N ALA A 22 -15.72 8.97 12.30
CA ALA A 22 -14.25 8.96 12.26
C ALA A 22 -13.72 8.46 10.90
N PHE A 23 -14.37 7.46 10.31
CA PHE A 23 -14.04 6.97 8.97
C PHE A 23 -14.26 8.05 7.90
N GLU A 24 -15.42 8.73 7.94
CA GLU A 24 -15.77 9.80 7.00
C GLU A 24 -14.78 10.97 7.08
N GLU A 25 -14.45 11.42 8.29
CA GLU A 25 -13.46 12.48 8.53
C GLU A 25 -12.08 12.08 8.01
N HIS A 26 -11.63 10.86 8.36
CA HIS A 26 -10.35 10.33 7.90
C HIS A 26 -10.26 10.28 6.37
N PHE A 27 -11.28 9.73 5.69
CA PHE A 27 -11.25 9.64 4.23
C PHE A 27 -11.43 10.99 3.54
N ALA A 28 -12.17 11.93 4.13
CA ALA A 28 -12.23 13.30 3.65
C ALA A 28 -10.83 13.95 3.68
N GLU A 29 -10.06 13.74 4.74
CA GLU A 29 -8.67 14.21 4.82
C GLU A 29 -7.76 13.53 3.80
N GLN A 30 -7.86 12.20 3.66
CA GLN A 30 -7.05 11.47 2.68
C GLN A 30 -7.34 11.94 1.25
N LEU A 31 -8.61 12.12 0.89
CA LEU A 31 -9.00 12.60 -0.44
C LEU A 31 -8.62 14.07 -0.66
N LYS A 32 -8.56 14.88 0.41
CA LYS A 32 -8.04 16.25 0.31
C LYS A 32 -6.54 16.29 -0.03
N ILE A 33 -5.77 15.33 0.48
CA ILE A 33 -4.31 15.27 0.27
C ILE A 33 -3.97 14.61 -1.06
N TYR A 34 -4.60 13.48 -1.37
CA TYR A 34 -4.20 12.62 -2.48
C TYR A 34 -5.14 12.69 -3.69
N ASP A 35 -6.28 13.36 -3.59
CA ASP A 35 -7.36 13.41 -4.59
C ASP A 35 -8.05 12.06 -4.85
N GLN A 36 -7.30 10.98 -5.05
CA GLN A 36 -7.78 9.62 -5.24
C GLN A 36 -7.03 8.63 -4.35
N VAL A 37 -7.74 7.63 -3.79
CA VAL A 37 -7.16 6.61 -2.92
C VAL A 37 -7.60 5.21 -3.35
N SER A 38 -6.65 4.36 -3.72
CA SER A 38 -6.88 2.93 -3.94
C SER A 38 -6.49 2.13 -2.71
N VAL A 39 -7.49 1.62 -2.00
CA VAL A 39 -7.29 0.79 -0.82
C VAL A 39 -7.10 -0.67 -1.25
N ILE A 40 -5.98 -1.27 -0.86
CA ILE A 40 -5.71 -2.69 -1.06
C ILE A 40 -5.71 -3.37 0.30
N THR A 41 -6.67 -4.25 0.56
CA THR A 41 -6.69 -5.06 1.78
C THR A 41 -6.10 -6.44 1.53
N LEU A 42 -5.21 -6.86 2.42
CA LEU A 42 -4.53 -8.17 2.41
C LEU A 42 -5.15 -9.16 3.39
N VAL A 43 -6.38 -8.90 3.80
CA VAL A 43 -7.14 -9.67 4.78
C VAL A 43 -7.57 -11.02 4.21
N GLU A 44 -7.49 -12.06 5.03
CA GLU A 44 -8.06 -13.37 4.73
C GLU A 44 -9.57 -13.26 4.47
N LEU A 45 -10.02 -13.78 3.33
CA LEU A 45 -11.45 -13.78 2.99
C LEU A 45 -12.22 -14.83 3.80
N ILE A 46 -11.50 -15.84 4.31
CA ILE A 46 -12.03 -16.91 5.14
C ILE A 46 -11.25 -16.91 6.45
N GLY A 47 -11.90 -16.59 7.56
CA GLY A 47 -11.25 -16.63 8.87
C GLY A 47 -11.73 -15.54 9.81
N LYS A 48 -10.92 -15.27 10.84
CA LYS A 48 -11.22 -14.28 11.88
C LYS A 48 -11.08 -12.84 11.35
N GLU A 49 -10.17 -12.62 10.41
CA GLU A 49 -9.93 -11.30 9.82
C GLU A 49 -11.13 -10.82 8.97
N ARG A 50 -11.97 -11.73 8.46
CA ARG A 50 -13.15 -11.40 7.65
C ARG A 50 -14.09 -10.41 8.35
N VAL A 51 -14.25 -10.50 9.66
CA VAL A 51 -15.14 -9.60 10.41
C VAL A 51 -14.69 -8.14 10.29
N ILE A 52 -13.38 -7.89 10.41
CA ILE A 52 -12.84 -6.53 10.30
C ILE A 52 -12.78 -6.06 8.84
N GLY A 53 -12.48 -6.98 7.92
CA GLY A 53 -12.49 -6.71 6.48
C GLY A 53 -13.87 -6.31 5.98
N ASN A 54 -14.92 -7.01 6.42
CA ASN A 54 -16.31 -6.69 6.07
C ASN A 54 -16.74 -5.36 6.67
N ALA A 55 -16.47 -5.11 7.96
CA ALA A 55 -16.84 -3.83 8.59
C ALA A 55 -16.17 -2.64 7.88
N TYR A 56 -14.91 -2.79 7.46
CA TYR A 56 -14.21 -1.76 6.69
C TYR A 56 -14.80 -1.58 5.29
N LEU A 57 -15.14 -2.68 4.60
CA LEU A 57 -15.82 -2.64 3.31
C LEU A 57 -17.18 -1.95 3.42
N ASP A 58 -17.97 -2.26 4.43
CA ASP A 58 -19.28 -1.64 4.67
C ASP A 58 -19.14 -0.11 4.82
N HIS A 59 -18.12 0.37 5.54
CA HIS A 59 -17.85 1.81 5.63
C HIS A 59 -17.42 2.44 4.29
N ILE A 60 -16.64 1.74 3.46
CA ILE A 60 -16.27 2.22 2.12
C ILE A 60 -17.51 2.33 1.23
N LEU A 61 -18.38 1.31 1.27
CA LEU A 61 -19.62 1.26 0.49
C LEU A 61 -20.60 2.35 0.94
N ASP A 62 -20.72 2.57 2.24
CA ASP A 62 -21.54 3.65 2.82
C ASP A 62 -21.05 5.04 2.41
N TYR A 63 -19.73 5.25 2.40
CA TYR A 63 -19.14 6.53 2.00
C TYR A 63 -19.32 6.81 0.49
N ASN A 64 -19.39 5.75 -0.32
CA ASN A 64 -19.78 5.77 -1.74
C ASN A 64 -19.09 6.85 -2.58
N SER A 65 -17.76 7.00 -2.43
CA SER A 65 -16.98 7.96 -3.21
C SER A 65 -16.40 7.31 -4.47
N ASN A 66 -16.60 7.95 -5.62
CA ASN A 66 -15.97 7.55 -6.89
C ASN A 66 -14.44 7.77 -6.92
N LYS A 67 -13.88 8.45 -5.92
CA LYS A 67 -12.43 8.68 -5.76
C LYS A 67 -11.75 7.60 -4.91
N ILE A 68 -12.52 6.62 -4.43
CA ILE A 68 -12.00 5.50 -3.66
C ILE A 68 -12.19 4.22 -4.45
N THR A 69 -11.13 3.45 -4.61
CA THR A 69 -11.19 2.10 -5.17
C THR A 69 -10.82 1.10 -4.08
N TYR A 70 -11.63 0.07 -3.87
CA TYR A 70 -11.36 -0.97 -2.88
C TYR A 70 -11.01 -2.28 -3.57
N ILE A 71 -9.86 -2.85 -3.21
CA ILE A 71 -9.28 -4.06 -3.79
C ILE A 71 -9.00 -5.03 -2.65
N THR A 72 -9.48 -6.26 -2.80
CA THR A 72 -9.17 -7.37 -1.88
C THR A 72 -8.17 -8.31 -2.52
N PHE A 73 -7.14 -8.70 -1.77
CA PHE A 73 -6.17 -9.69 -2.20
C PHE A 73 -5.86 -10.66 -1.06
N ASP A 74 -6.32 -11.92 -1.18
CA ASP A 74 -6.07 -12.93 -0.15
C ASP A 74 -4.60 -13.37 -0.17
N PHE A 75 -3.78 -12.69 0.61
CA PHE A 75 -2.34 -12.93 0.60
C PHE A 75 -1.99 -14.36 1.03
N HIS A 76 -2.75 -14.98 1.94
CA HIS A 76 -2.47 -16.33 2.41
C HIS A 76 -2.77 -17.39 1.35
N GLU A 77 -3.84 -17.20 0.59
CA GLU A 77 -4.17 -18.08 -0.53
C GLU A 77 -3.14 -17.92 -1.67
N TYR A 78 -2.91 -16.69 -2.12
CA TYR A 78 -2.07 -16.43 -3.28
C TYR A 78 -0.58 -16.66 -3.00
N CYS A 79 -0.06 -16.33 -1.82
CA CYS A 79 1.37 -16.47 -1.50
C CYS A 79 1.69 -17.73 -0.68
N ARG A 80 0.76 -18.71 -0.62
CA ARG A 80 0.94 -19.96 0.11
C ARG A 80 2.25 -20.65 -0.30
N GLY A 81 3.05 -21.04 0.69
CA GLY A 81 4.35 -21.68 0.47
C GLY A 81 5.46 -20.71 0.02
N MET A 82 5.43 -19.46 0.49
CA MET A 82 6.42 -18.41 0.17
C MET A 82 6.49 -18.03 -1.32
N LYS A 83 5.38 -18.21 -2.05
CA LYS A 83 5.26 -17.85 -3.47
C LYS A 83 5.00 -16.36 -3.62
N PHE A 84 5.91 -15.52 -3.14
CA PHE A 84 5.82 -14.07 -3.22
C PHE A 84 5.82 -13.54 -4.67
N GLU A 85 6.27 -14.37 -5.62
CA GLU A 85 6.12 -14.11 -7.05
C GLU A 85 4.66 -13.89 -7.46
N ASN A 86 3.68 -14.46 -6.75
CA ASN A 86 2.25 -14.28 -7.04
C ASN A 86 1.73 -12.88 -6.73
N VAL A 87 2.53 -12.03 -6.07
CA VAL A 87 2.22 -10.59 -5.95
C VAL A 87 2.23 -9.91 -7.33
N SER A 88 2.92 -10.50 -8.32
CA SER A 88 2.82 -10.04 -9.71
C SER A 88 1.38 -10.08 -10.23
N ILE A 89 0.59 -11.08 -9.84
CA ILE A 89 -0.84 -11.20 -10.20
C ILE A 89 -1.61 -9.97 -9.71
N LEU A 90 -1.40 -9.57 -8.46
CA LEU A 90 -2.00 -8.34 -7.92
C LEU A 90 -1.60 -7.13 -8.76
N THR A 91 -0.29 -6.94 -9.00
CA THR A 91 0.19 -5.78 -9.75
C THR A 91 -0.28 -5.75 -11.19
N ASP A 92 -0.45 -6.90 -11.83
CA ASP A 92 -0.99 -7.01 -13.18
C ASP A 92 -2.48 -6.66 -13.21
N CYS A 93 -3.26 -7.11 -12.21
CA CYS A 93 -4.67 -6.74 -12.07
C CYS A 93 -4.89 -5.24 -11.83
N ILE A 94 -3.99 -4.56 -11.11
CA ILE A 94 -4.12 -3.14 -10.77
C ILE A 94 -3.25 -2.25 -11.66
N LYS A 95 -2.67 -2.78 -12.74
CA LYS A 95 -1.69 -2.06 -13.58
C LYS A 95 -2.25 -0.76 -14.17
N ASP A 96 -3.49 -0.79 -14.63
CA ASP A 96 -4.17 0.39 -15.16
C ASP A 96 -4.42 1.43 -14.06
N ILE A 97 -4.79 0.98 -12.85
CA ILE A 97 -4.92 1.85 -11.68
C ILE A 97 -3.57 2.51 -11.36
N ILE A 98 -2.46 1.76 -11.36
CA ILE A 98 -1.11 2.31 -11.12
C ILE A 98 -0.78 3.39 -12.17
N LYS A 99 -1.12 3.14 -13.43
CA LYS A 99 -0.90 4.09 -14.53
C LYS A 99 -1.73 5.37 -14.34
N ASP A 100 -2.98 5.25 -13.93
CA ASP A 100 -3.90 6.37 -13.73
C ASP A 100 -3.54 7.21 -12.49
N MET A 101 -3.01 6.58 -11.44
CA MET A 101 -2.50 7.26 -10.24
C MET A 101 -1.25 8.11 -10.52
N ARG A 102 -0.54 7.82 -11.62
CA ARG A 102 0.69 8.51 -12.05
C ARG A 102 1.77 8.54 -10.96
N TYR A 103 2.77 9.39 -11.15
CA TYR A 103 3.84 9.66 -10.22
C TYR A 103 4.30 11.11 -10.41
N CYS A 104 4.97 11.66 -9.40
CA CYS A 104 5.56 12.98 -9.49
C CYS A 104 6.83 12.94 -10.36
N TRP A 105 6.89 13.81 -11.36
CA TRP A 105 8.07 14.04 -12.18
C TRP A 105 8.27 15.54 -12.35
N VAL A 106 9.40 16.04 -11.86
CA VAL A 106 9.81 17.44 -11.93
C VAL A 106 11.14 17.52 -12.68
N ASP A 107 11.29 18.53 -13.53
CA ASP A 107 12.56 18.90 -14.13
C ASP A 107 12.95 20.35 -13.76
N SER A 108 14.04 20.85 -14.34
CA SER A 108 14.49 22.22 -14.13
C SER A 108 13.48 23.32 -14.53
N LYS A 109 12.46 22.99 -15.33
CA LYS A 109 11.44 23.92 -15.84
C LYS A 109 10.12 23.82 -15.07
N GLY A 110 9.95 22.80 -14.24
CA GLY A 110 8.80 22.64 -13.36
C GLY A 110 8.24 21.22 -13.35
N ILE A 111 6.98 21.09 -12.97
CA ILE A 111 6.29 19.79 -12.87
C ILE A 111 5.93 19.31 -14.29
N ILE A 112 6.48 18.16 -14.67
CA ILE A 112 6.15 17.45 -15.92
C ILE A 112 4.93 16.56 -15.72
N CYS A 113 4.85 15.88 -14.59
CA CYS A 113 3.76 14.95 -14.25
C CYS A 113 3.47 15.04 -12.77
N ASP A 114 2.20 15.20 -12.42
CA ASP A 114 1.72 15.20 -11.05
C ASP A 114 1.14 13.83 -10.67
N GLN A 115 1.39 13.41 -9.44
CA GLN A 115 0.74 12.22 -8.86
C GLN A 115 -0.73 12.54 -8.60
N LYS A 116 -1.64 11.67 -9.05
CA LYS A 116 -3.10 11.84 -9.00
C LYS A 116 -3.79 11.00 -7.95
N GLY A 117 -3.04 10.14 -7.26
CA GLY A 117 -3.56 9.42 -6.12
C GLY A 117 -2.56 8.51 -5.45
N ALA A 118 -3.05 7.81 -4.44
CA ALA A 118 -2.23 7.00 -3.56
C ALA A 118 -2.81 5.60 -3.37
N PHE A 119 -1.92 4.61 -3.23
CA PHE A 119 -2.29 3.29 -2.76
C PHE A 119 -2.22 3.26 -1.23
N ARG A 120 -3.29 2.79 -0.59
CA ARG A 120 -3.35 2.50 0.85
C ARG A 120 -3.40 1.00 1.04
N ILE A 121 -2.28 0.40 1.43
CA ILE A 121 -2.22 -1.05 1.67
C ILE A 121 -2.59 -1.28 3.13
N ASN A 122 -3.56 -2.16 3.41
CA ASN A 122 -3.95 -2.57 4.74
C ASN A 122 -3.69 -4.08 4.90
N CYS A 123 -3.19 -4.49 6.05
CA CYS A 123 -3.05 -5.90 6.42
C CYS A 123 -3.34 -6.05 7.90
N VAL A 124 -3.98 -7.14 8.29
CA VAL A 124 -4.13 -7.49 9.70
C VAL A 124 -2.85 -8.21 10.12
N ASP A 125 -2.17 -7.69 11.15
CA ASP A 125 -1.11 -8.37 11.87
C ASP A 125 0.24 -8.67 11.18
N CYS A 126 0.61 -8.02 10.07
CA CYS A 126 2.05 -7.93 9.73
C CYS A 126 2.43 -6.77 8.79
N LEU A 127 3.55 -6.14 9.13
CA LEU A 127 4.22 -5.16 8.28
C LEU A 127 4.80 -5.81 7.02
N ASP A 128 5.29 -7.04 7.11
CA ASP A 128 6.01 -7.71 6.02
C ASP A 128 5.15 -7.86 4.75
N ARG A 129 3.89 -8.31 4.89
CA ARG A 129 2.96 -8.44 3.75
C ARG A 129 2.71 -7.08 3.09
N THR A 130 2.58 -6.01 3.87
CA THR A 130 2.40 -4.66 3.33
C THR A 130 3.65 -4.17 2.59
N ASN A 131 4.85 -4.40 3.14
CA ASN A 131 6.11 -4.01 2.51
C ASN A 131 6.32 -4.75 1.20
N VAL A 132 5.97 -6.04 1.13
CA VAL A 132 6.03 -6.84 -0.10
C VAL A 132 5.15 -6.24 -1.21
N VAL A 133 3.89 -5.90 -0.90
CA VAL A 133 2.97 -5.32 -1.90
C VAL A 133 3.42 -3.92 -2.33
N GLN A 134 3.89 -3.10 -1.40
CA GLN A 134 4.45 -1.77 -1.73
C GLN A 134 5.68 -1.88 -2.62
N THR A 135 6.59 -2.80 -2.31
CA THR A 135 7.78 -3.08 -3.12
C THR A 135 7.39 -3.44 -4.54
N ALA A 136 6.36 -4.27 -4.72
CA ALA A 136 5.87 -4.67 -6.04
C ALA A 136 5.28 -3.50 -6.82
N ILE A 137 4.42 -2.68 -6.20
CA ILE A 137 3.86 -1.47 -6.83
C ILE A 137 4.97 -0.48 -7.21
N ALA A 138 5.90 -0.22 -6.29
CA ALA A 138 7.03 0.67 -6.52
C ALA A 138 7.92 0.18 -7.67
N ARG A 139 8.10 -1.13 -7.81
CA ARG A 139 8.83 -1.71 -8.93
C ARG A 139 8.15 -1.38 -10.27
N VAL A 140 6.82 -1.54 -10.36
CA VAL A 140 6.07 -1.20 -11.58
C VAL A 140 6.21 0.28 -11.94
N VAL A 141 6.12 1.17 -10.94
CA VAL A 141 6.30 2.62 -11.15
C VAL A 141 7.72 2.94 -11.60
N MET A 142 8.74 2.38 -10.94
CA MET A 142 10.15 2.59 -11.30
C MET A 142 10.46 2.08 -12.72
N GLU A 143 9.98 0.88 -13.08
CA GLU A 143 10.15 0.37 -14.45
C GLU A 143 9.46 1.28 -15.48
N THR A 144 8.28 1.81 -15.15
CA THR A 144 7.59 2.78 -16.00
C THR A 144 8.38 4.07 -16.17
N GLN A 145 9.00 4.58 -15.09
CA GLN A 145 9.89 5.75 -15.14
C GLN A 145 11.12 5.48 -16.02
N CYS A 146 11.80 4.35 -15.82
CA CYS A 146 12.95 3.98 -16.64
C CYS A 146 12.60 3.89 -18.13
N ARG A 147 11.43 3.31 -18.48
CA ARG A 147 10.95 3.26 -19.87
C ARG A 147 10.68 4.66 -20.43
N LYS A 148 10.03 5.54 -19.67
CA LYS A 148 9.76 6.93 -20.11
C LYS A 148 11.04 7.76 -20.29
N LEU A 149 12.09 7.46 -19.53
CA LEU A 149 13.41 8.09 -19.67
C LEU A 149 14.28 7.46 -20.77
N GLY A 150 13.80 6.42 -21.45
CA GLY A 150 14.60 5.69 -22.45
C GLY A 150 15.73 4.83 -21.86
N LEU A 151 15.71 4.58 -20.55
CA LEU A 151 16.71 3.79 -19.83
C LEU A 151 16.39 2.28 -19.83
N LEU A 152 15.15 1.91 -20.17
CA LEU A 152 14.70 0.53 -20.25
C LEU A 152 13.85 0.35 -21.52
N PRO A 153 14.17 -0.61 -22.40
CA PRO A 153 13.33 -0.94 -23.54
C PRO A 153 11.93 -1.46 -23.13
N PRO A 154 10.90 -1.33 -23.98
CA PRO A 154 9.53 -1.74 -23.64
C PRO A 154 9.40 -3.18 -23.15
N ASP A 155 10.06 -4.12 -23.83
CA ASP A 155 9.94 -5.56 -23.60
C ASP A 155 11.05 -6.14 -22.71
N GLU A 156 11.91 -5.29 -22.17
CA GLU A 156 12.99 -5.71 -21.29
C GLU A 156 12.65 -5.55 -19.81
N THR A 157 13.35 -6.36 -19.02
CA THR A 157 13.32 -6.29 -17.56
C THR A 157 14.53 -5.52 -17.05
N LEU A 158 14.43 -4.99 -15.84
CA LEU A 158 15.53 -4.25 -15.23
C LEU A 158 16.83 -5.06 -15.19
N PRO A 159 17.98 -4.43 -15.49
CA PRO A 159 19.29 -5.05 -15.33
C PRO A 159 19.44 -5.66 -13.94
N ARG A 160 20.17 -6.78 -13.85
CA ARG A 160 20.34 -7.53 -12.59
C ARG A 160 20.87 -6.64 -11.46
N SER A 161 21.83 -5.77 -11.74
CA SER A 161 22.38 -4.82 -10.76
C SER A 161 21.32 -3.89 -10.19
N CYS A 162 20.46 -3.33 -11.04
CA CYS A 162 19.35 -2.46 -10.62
C CYS A 162 18.33 -3.22 -9.77
N ARG A 163 18.00 -4.46 -10.15
CA ARG A 163 17.08 -5.32 -9.37
C ARG A 163 17.62 -5.61 -7.97
N ILE A 164 18.92 -5.94 -7.85
CA ILE A 164 19.57 -6.18 -6.56
C ILE A 164 19.57 -4.92 -5.71
N ALA A 165 19.95 -3.77 -6.28
CA ALA A 165 19.95 -2.49 -5.57
C ALA A 165 18.54 -2.13 -5.07
N PHE A 166 17.52 -2.29 -5.92
CA PHE A 166 16.13 -2.05 -5.55
C PHE A 166 15.66 -2.97 -4.41
N GLN A 167 15.97 -4.28 -4.49
CA GLN A 167 15.66 -5.24 -3.44
C GLN A 167 16.32 -4.86 -2.11
N GLN A 168 17.58 -4.42 -2.13
CA GLN A 168 18.29 -4.00 -0.93
C GLN A 168 17.66 -2.76 -0.29
N ILE A 169 17.28 -1.76 -1.10
CA ILE A 169 16.61 -0.54 -0.60
C ILE A 169 15.29 -0.91 0.09
N TRP A 170 14.48 -1.77 -0.51
CA TRP A 170 13.19 -2.17 0.06
C TRP A 170 13.30 -3.15 1.24
N ALA A 171 14.35 -3.96 1.31
CA ALA A 171 14.68 -4.74 2.49
C ALA A 171 15.04 -3.81 3.66
N ASN A 172 15.94 -2.85 3.43
CA ASN A 172 16.33 -1.86 4.44
C ASN A 172 15.13 -1.00 4.90
N ASN A 173 14.23 -0.64 3.98
CA ASN A 173 12.98 0.06 4.31
C ASN A 173 12.11 -0.78 5.25
N GLY A 174 11.91 -2.06 4.93
CA GLY A 174 11.18 -3.00 5.78
C GLY A 174 11.79 -3.13 7.17
N ASP A 175 13.12 -3.26 7.25
CA ASP A 175 13.85 -3.33 8.53
C ASP A 175 13.69 -2.06 9.36
N ALA A 176 13.83 -0.88 8.74
CA ALA A 176 13.69 0.40 9.41
C ALA A 176 12.27 0.61 9.97
N ILE A 177 11.25 0.28 9.19
CA ILE A 177 9.86 0.37 9.65
C ILE A 177 9.61 -0.67 10.76
N SER A 178 10.08 -1.90 10.60
CA SER A 178 9.94 -2.93 11.64
C SER A 178 10.58 -2.50 12.96
N GLN A 179 11.76 -1.88 12.89
CA GLN A 179 12.45 -1.37 14.07
C GLN A 179 11.65 -0.28 14.78
N GLN A 180 11.01 0.63 14.02
CA GLN A 180 10.16 1.67 14.60
C GLN A 180 8.91 1.11 15.29
N TYR A 181 8.31 0.05 14.74
CA TYR A 181 7.03 -0.47 15.22
C TYR A 181 7.14 -1.57 16.28
N ALA A 182 8.13 -2.45 16.15
CA ALA A 182 8.29 -3.64 16.99
C ALA A 182 9.61 -3.66 17.77
N GLY A 183 10.49 -2.66 17.58
CA GLY A 183 11.81 -2.62 18.22
C GLY A 183 12.77 -3.70 17.72
N THR A 184 12.43 -4.41 16.64
CA THR A 184 13.23 -5.50 16.06
C THR A 184 13.25 -5.40 14.53
N ALA A 185 14.33 -5.89 13.90
CA ALA A 185 14.41 -6.04 12.44
C ALA A 185 13.31 -6.99 11.93
N ALA A 186 12.99 -6.92 10.63
CA ALA A 186 11.77 -7.45 9.99
C ALA A 186 11.59 -8.99 9.97
N LEU A 187 12.22 -9.72 10.91
CA LEU A 187 12.17 -11.19 10.96
C LEU A 187 11.88 -11.74 12.37
N LYS A 188 11.30 -10.95 13.27
CA LYS A 188 10.74 -11.46 14.53
C LYS A 188 9.25 -11.17 14.63
N VAL A 189 8.47 -12.21 14.32
CA VAL A 189 7.01 -12.31 14.41
C VAL A 189 6.49 -11.47 15.59
N SER A 190 6.01 -10.27 15.27
CA SER A 190 5.39 -9.35 16.23
C SER A 190 4.12 -8.85 15.59
N HIS A 191 2.98 -9.27 16.13
CA HIS A 191 1.66 -8.82 15.70
C HIS A 191 1.61 -7.29 15.72
N CYS A 192 1.45 -6.68 14.55
CA CYS A 192 1.38 -5.23 14.42
C CYS A 192 0.17 -4.84 13.56
N HIS A 193 -0.66 -3.95 14.12
CA HIS A 193 -1.96 -3.57 13.58
C HIS A 193 -1.84 -2.65 12.35
N MET A 194 -2.66 -2.95 11.33
CA MET A 194 -3.06 -2.15 10.17
C MET A 194 -2.22 -0.91 9.86
N ILE A 195 -1.15 -1.10 9.08
CA ILE A 195 -0.29 -0.01 8.62
C ILE A 195 -0.70 0.40 7.22
N SER A 196 -1.18 1.62 7.08
CA SER A 196 -1.46 2.28 5.81
C SER A 196 -0.23 3.02 5.33
N PHE A 197 0.48 2.45 4.38
CA PHE A 197 1.56 3.15 3.68
C PHE A 197 1.02 3.70 2.38
N VAL A 198 1.17 5.01 2.22
CA VAL A 198 0.93 5.72 0.98
C VAL A 198 2.24 5.68 0.21
N ALA A 199 2.25 4.99 -0.94
CA ALA A 199 3.32 5.15 -1.92
C ALA A 199 3.19 6.55 -2.57
N ALA A 200 3.45 7.60 -1.79
CA ALA A 200 3.67 8.95 -2.31
C ALA A 200 5.18 9.15 -2.41
N SER A 201 5.66 9.42 -3.62
CA SER A 201 7.04 9.85 -3.84
C SER A 201 7.22 11.32 -3.45
N ASN A 202 6.65 11.75 -2.31
CA ASN A 202 6.81 13.11 -1.81
C ASN A 202 8.06 13.21 -0.95
N SER A 203 9.21 13.05 -1.61
CA SER A 203 10.46 13.60 -1.11
C SER A 203 10.87 14.71 -2.07
N PRO A 204 10.64 16.00 -1.73
CA PRO A 204 11.44 17.05 -2.32
C PRO A 204 12.86 16.81 -1.81
N LEU A 205 13.73 16.28 -2.68
CA LEU A 205 15.16 16.25 -2.42
C LEU A 205 15.59 17.71 -2.21
N ILE A 206 15.99 18.01 -0.97
CA ILE A 206 16.82 19.16 -0.62
C ILE A 206 18.20 18.92 -1.24
#